data_AF-A0A2T2Z8D1-F1
#
_entry.id   AF-A0A2T2Z8D1-F1
#
_cell.length_a   1.000
_cell.length_b   1.000
_cell.length_c   1.000
_cell.angle_alpha   90.00
_cell.angle_beta   90.00
_cell.angle_gamma   90.00
#
_symmetry.space_group_name_H-M   'P 1'
#
loop_
_entity.id
_entity.type
_entity.pdbx_description
1 polymer ?
#
loop_
_entity_poly.entity_id
_entity_poly.type
_entity_poly.pdbx_seq_one_letter_code
_entity_poly.pdbx_strand_id
1 'polypeptide(L)'
;MKAFEYISASHGFQESLSIQPNREALWAKAFGVDSLDGMFDMTPVEKAIPLFDAAIRKFNSDPEELRPFLAADDPIGLRGNRGALVKLRKHMDLLGGTISGAVDEA
;
A
#
# COMPACT_ATOMS: atom_id res chain seq x y z
N MET A 1 -8.58 8.56 -8.97
CA MET A 1 -8.37 7.57 -7.89
C MET A 1 -6.91 7.19 -7.94
N LYS A 2 -6.22 6.99 -6.83
CA LYS A 2 -4.78 6.64 -6.89
C LYS A 2 -4.60 5.13 -6.84
N ALA A 3 -3.47 4.62 -7.31
CA ALA A 3 -3.11 3.22 -7.16
C ALA A 3 -1.62 3.03 -6.87
N PHE A 4 -1.32 1.91 -6.22
CA PHE A 4 -0.01 1.29 -6.35
C PHE A 4 -0.03 0.34 -7.54
N GLU A 5 0.79 0.61 -8.54
CA GLU A 5 0.95 -0.20 -9.73
C GLU A 5 2.15 -1.10 -9.60
N TYR A 6 1.93 -2.40 -9.60
CA TYR A 6 2.97 -3.41 -9.49
C TYR A 6 3.11 -4.15 -10.82
N ILE A 7 4.35 -4.26 -11.30
CA ILE A 7 4.73 -4.99 -12.51
C ILE A 7 5.67 -6.12 -12.09
N SER A 8 5.25 -7.36 -12.30
CA SER A 8 6.05 -8.53 -11.96
C SER A 8 7.23 -8.73 -12.89
N ALA A 9 8.35 -9.23 -12.36
CA ALA A 9 9.47 -9.68 -13.18
C ALA A 9 9.11 -10.92 -14.01
N SER A 10 8.21 -11.75 -13.48
CA SER A 10 7.72 -12.96 -14.14
C SER A 10 6.56 -12.63 -15.09
N HIS A 11 6.75 -12.83 -16.40
CA HIS A 11 5.71 -12.78 -17.44
C HIS A 11 5.01 -11.42 -17.68
N GLY A 12 5.49 -10.32 -17.09
CA GLY A 12 4.92 -8.98 -17.31
C GLY A 12 3.48 -8.80 -16.79
N PHE A 13 3.10 -9.56 -15.76
CA PHE A 13 1.81 -9.39 -15.11
C PHE A 13 1.77 -8.07 -14.34
N GLN A 14 0.72 -7.28 -14.57
CA GLN A 14 0.48 -6.02 -13.88
C GLN A 14 -0.72 -6.18 -12.92
N GLU A 15 -0.55 -5.70 -11.69
CA GLU A 15 -1.63 -5.58 -10.72
C GLU A 15 -1.65 -4.14 -10.18
N SER A 16 -2.84 -3.54 -10.15
CA SER A 16 -3.07 -2.25 -9.51
C SER A 16 -3.81 -2.46 -8.21
N LEU A 17 -3.27 -1.94 -7.12
CA LEU A 17 -3.96 -1.83 -5.85
C LEU A 17 -4.52 -0.42 -5.71
N SER A 18 -5.81 -0.28 -6.00
CA SER A 18 -6.52 1.00 -5.91
C SER A 18 -6.59 1.50 -4.46
N ILE A 19 -6.24 2.78 -4.31
CA ILE A 19 -6.26 3.56 -3.09
C ILE A 19 -7.49 4.47 -3.19
N GLN A 20 -8.54 4.11 -2.46
CA GLN A 20 -9.72 4.95 -2.38
C GLN A 20 -9.36 6.27 -1.67
N PRO A 21 -9.92 7.42 -2.08
CA PRO A 21 -9.59 8.71 -1.48
C PRO A 21 -9.75 8.75 0.04
N ASN A 22 -10.78 8.08 0.57
CA ASN A 22 -11.04 8.00 2.01
C ASN A 22 -10.08 7.08 2.78
N ARG A 23 -9.18 6.36 2.10
CA ARG A 23 -8.16 5.48 2.71
C ARG A 23 -6.76 6.09 2.68
N GLU A 24 -6.56 7.14 1.90
CA GLU A 24 -5.23 7.70 1.64
C GLU A 24 -4.54 8.17 2.94
N ALA A 25 -5.25 8.92 3.79
CA ALA A 25 -4.72 9.41 5.05
C ALA A 25 -4.29 8.27 6.00
N LEU A 26 -5.08 7.20 6.06
CA LEU A 26 -4.76 6.01 6.86
C LEU A 26 -3.48 5.33 6.36
N TRP A 27 -3.35 5.19 5.03
CA TRP A 27 -2.19 4.53 4.43
C TRP A 27 -0.93 5.40 4.54
N ALA A 28 -1.03 6.70 4.30
CA ALA A 28 0.08 7.64 4.51
C ALA A 28 0.61 7.56 5.95
N LYS A 29 -0.28 7.56 6.95
CA LYS A 29 0.09 7.37 8.35
C LYS A 29 0.75 6.01 8.60
N ALA A 30 0.24 4.93 8.01
CA ALA A 30 0.82 3.59 8.13
C ALA A 30 2.25 3.54 7.54
N PHE A 31 2.46 4.12 6.36
CA PHE A 31 3.80 4.24 5.76
C PHE A 31 4.70 5.26 6.47
N GLY A 32 4.14 6.14 7.31
CA GLY A 32 4.91 7.14 8.06
C GLY A 32 5.34 8.32 7.19
N VAL A 33 4.50 8.67 6.22
CA VAL A 33 4.70 9.79 5.29
C VAL A 33 3.51 10.74 5.38
N ASP A 34 3.69 12.00 4.95
CA ASP A 34 2.63 13.01 4.97
C ASP A 34 1.61 12.81 3.83
N SER A 35 2.07 12.27 2.70
CA SER A 35 1.25 11.90 1.54
C SER A 35 1.84 10.64 0.86
N LEU A 36 1.01 9.91 0.12
CA LEU A 36 1.46 8.82 -0.74
C LEU A 36 2.00 9.30 -2.09
N ASP A 37 1.87 10.60 -2.39
CA ASP A 37 2.35 11.21 -3.62
C ASP A 37 3.87 11.05 -3.79
N GLY A 38 4.29 10.57 -4.95
CA GLY A 38 5.70 10.35 -5.26
C GLY A 38 6.35 9.25 -4.41
N MET A 39 5.56 8.53 -3.60
CA MET A 39 5.99 7.25 -3.09
C MET A 39 6.24 6.33 -4.29
N PHE A 40 7.26 5.48 -4.19
CA PHE A 40 7.69 4.51 -5.20
C PHE A 40 7.70 4.99 -6.67
N ASP A 41 8.89 5.19 -7.22
CA ASP A 41 9.08 5.41 -8.65
C ASP A 41 9.86 4.22 -9.22
N MET A 42 9.19 3.34 -9.98
CA MET A 42 9.76 2.11 -10.54
C MET A 42 10.64 1.35 -9.53
N THR A 43 10.20 1.33 -8.27
CA THR A 43 11.03 0.89 -7.16
C THR A 43 11.12 -0.62 -7.15
N PRO A 44 12.34 -1.21 -7.09
CA PRO A 44 12.50 -2.66 -6.98
C PRO A 44 11.80 -3.20 -5.74
N VAL A 45 11.12 -4.34 -5.88
CA VAL A 45 10.33 -4.93 -4.77
C VAL A 45 11.18 -5.20 -3.53
N GLU A 46 12.47 -5.48 -3.67
CA GLU A 46 13.38 -5.72 -2.54
C GLU A 46 13.54 -4.47 -1.65
N LYS A 47 13.39 -3.28 -2.25
CA LYS A 47 13.40 -2.01 -1.53
C LYS A 47 12.01 -1.63 -1.01
N ALA A 48 10.96 -2.01 -1.72
CA ALA A 48 9.58 -1.71 -1.34
C ALA A 48 9.04 -2.61 -0.21
N ILE A 49 9.36 -3.90 -0.22
CA ILE A 49 8.87 -4.90 0.75
C ILE A 49 9.12 -4.46 2.20
N PRO A 50 10.33 -3.99 2.61
CA PRO A 50 10.56 -3.52 3.97
C PRO A 50 9.62 -2.37 4.40
N LEU A 51 9.24 -1.50 3.48
CA LEU A 51 8.32 -0.38 3.74
C LEU A 51 6.88 -0.87 3.91
N PHE A 52 6.45 -1.83 3.08
CA PHE A 52 5.18 -2.52 3.27
C PHE A 52 5.14 -3.30 4.59
N ASP A 53 6.21 -4.01 4.94
CA ASP A 53 6.30 -4.76 6.19
C ASP A 53 6.21 -3.83 7.41
N ALA A 54 6.85 -2.65 7.36
CA ALA A 54 6.74 -1.63 8.40
C ALA A 54 5.30 -1.07 8.50
N ALA A 55 4.66 -0.74 7.38
CA ALA A 55 3.28 -0.25 7.37
C ALA A 55 2.31 -1.32 7.91
N ILE A 56 2.42 -2.57 7.45
CA ILE A 56 1.62 -3.70 7.92
C ILE A 56 1.83 -3.94 9.42
N ARG A 57 3.07 -3.78 9.92
CA ARG A 57 3.37 -3.91 11.35
C ARG A 57 2.63 -2.87 12.18
N LYS A 58 2.56 -1.61 11.74
CA LYS A 58 1.81 -0.56 12.47
C LYS A 58 0.34 -0.91 12.67
N PHE A 59 -0.30 -1.56 11.69
CA PHE A 59 -1.69 -2.04 11.86
C PHE A 59 -1.85 -3.07 12.98
N ASN A 60 -0.78 -3.78 13.35
CA ASN A 60 -0.79 -4.76 14.43
C ASN A 60 -0.31 -4.17 15.77
N SER A 61 0.76 -3.38 15.76
CA SER A 61 1.38 -2.86 16.97
C SER A 61 0.64 -1.65 17.54
N ASP A 62 0.16 -0.76 16.66
CA ASP A 62 -0.30 0.57 17.06
C ASP A 62 -1.66 0.93 16.41
N PRO A 63 -2.70 0.07 16.53
CA PRO A 63 -3.99 0.32 15.89
C PRO A 63 -4.68 1.60 16.38
N GLU A 64 -4.41 2.01 17.62
CA GLU A 64 -4.96 3.25 18.20
C GLU A 64 -4.36 4.51 17.56
N GLU A 65 -3.11 4.47 17.08
CA GLU A 65 -2.53 5.60 16.35
C GLU A 65 -3.11 5.75 14.94
N LEU A 66 -3.61 4.65 14.36
CA LEU A 66 -4.19 4.62 13.03
C LEU A 66 -5.70 4.91 13.03
N ARG A 67 -6.40 4.57 14.12
CA ARG A 67 -7.86 4.73 14.23
C ARG A 67 -8.36 6.16 13.93
N PRO A 68 -7.68 7.26 14.32
CA PRO A 68 -8.09 8.62 13.96
C PRO A 68 -8.10 8.90 12.44
N PHE A 69 -7.35 8.13 11.65
CA PHE A 69 -7.24 8.28 10.20
C PHE A 69 -8.20 7.35 9.44
N LEU A 70 -8.89 6.45 10.14
CA LEU A 70 -9.88 5.58 9.53
C LEU A 70 -11.15 6.40 9.23
N ALA A 71 -11.47 6.57 7.95
CA ALA A 71 -12.69 7.26 7.55
C ALA A 71 -13.95 6.48 8.00
N ALA A 72 -14.97 7.22 8.42
CA ALA A 72 -16.24 6.65 8.90
C ALA A 72 -17.00 5.87 7.82
N ASP A 73 -16.75 6.18 6.55
CA ASP A 73 -17.35 5.56 5.37
C ASP A 73 -16.47 4.45 4.76
N ASP A 74 -15.36 4.06 5.41
CA ASP A 74 -14.51 2.98 4.92
C ASP A 74 -15.05 1.59 5.33
N PRO A 75 -15.64 0.81 4.41
CA PRO A 75 -16.34 -0.43 4.76
C PRO A 75 -15.42 -1.57 5.21
N ILE A 76 -14.11 -1.48 4.92
CA ILE A 76 -13.17 -2.59 5.19
C ILE A 76 -12.43 -2.43 6.52
N GLY A 77 -12.42 -1.23 7.10
CA GLY A 77 -11.79 -0.93 8.39
C GLY A 77 -10.28 -1.21 8.43
N LEU A 78 -9.68 -1.09 9.62
CA LEU A 78 -8.24 -1.34 9.83
C LEU A 78 -7.81 -2.74 9.35
N ARG A 79 -8.63 -3.77 9.61
CA ARG A 79 -8.34 -5.16 9.22
C ARG A 79 -8.28 -5.32 7.71
N GLY A 80 -9.23 -4.74 6.98
CA GLY A 80 -9.29 -4.85 5.53
C GLY A 80 -8.15 -4.08 4.85
N ASN A 81 -7.86 -2.87 5.32
CA ASN A 81 -6.71 -2.09 4.83
C ASN A 81 -5.39 -2.84 5.02
N ARG A 82 -5.16 -3.41 6.20
CA ARG A 82 -4.02 -4.30 6.44
C ARG A 82 -4.01 -5.48 5.46
N GLY A 83 -5.16 -6.12 5.24
CA GLY A 83 -5.30 -7.25 4.33
C GLY A 83 -4.91 -6.91 2.89
N ALA A 84 -5.31 -5.73 2.41
CA ALA A 84 -4.95 -5.23 1.08
C ALA A 84 -3.43 -5.08 0.91
N LEU A 85 -2.76 -4.44 1.87
CA LEU A 85 -1.29 -4.28 1.86
C LEU A 85 -0.57 -5.63 1.95
N VAL A 86 -1.05 -6.55 2.79
CA VAL A 86 -0.49 -7.91 2.91
C VAL A 86 -0.60 -8.68 1.59
N LYS A 87 -1.71 -8.55 0.86
CA LYS A 87 -1.90 -9.23 -0.42
C LYS A 87 -0.85 -8.77 -1.44
N LEU A 88 -0.72 -7.45 -1.64
CA LEU A 88 0.25 -6.91 -2.58
C LEU A 88 1.69 -7.26 -2.17
N ARG A 89 2.02 -7.13 -0.88
CA ARG A 89 3.33 -7.55 -0.34
C ARG A 89 3.65 -9.01 -0.65
N LYS A 90 2.70 -9.93 -0.50
CA LYS A 90 2.90 -11.35 -0.80
C LYS A 90 3.15 -11.59 -2.29
N HIS A 91 2.46 -10.87 -3.17
CA HIS A 91 2.66 -11.01 -4.61
C HIS A 91 4.03 -10.50 -5.03
N MET A 92 4.47 -9.34 -4.50
CA MET A 92 5.82 -8.80 -4.75
C MET A 92 6.92 -9.77 -4.34
N ASP A 93 6.80 -10.37 -3.14
CA ASP A 93 7.77 -11.33 -2.61
C ASP A 93 7.87 -12.62 -3.45
N LEU A 94 6.74 -13.08 -3.99
CA LEU A 94 6.68 -14.31 -4.79
C LEU A 94 7.23 -14.11 -6.22
N LEU A 95 7.01 -12.94 -6.82
CA LEU A 95 7.13 -12.76 -8.26
C LEU A 95 8.21 -11.73 -8.67
N GLY A 96 8.82 -11.01 -7.74
CA GLY A 96 9.84 -10.01 -8.04
C GLY A 96 9.28 -8.79 -8.79
N GLY A 97 10.14 -7.91 -9.28
CA GLY A 97 9.75 -6.82 -10.20
C GLY A 97 9.82 -5.43 -9.60
N THR A 98 8.91 -4.55 -10.00
CA THR A 98 8.91 -3.14 -9.60
C THR A 98 7.51 -2.65 -9.25
N ILE A 99 7.46 -1.64 -8.38
CA ILE A 99 6.22 -0.96 -7.99
C ILE A 99 6.35 0.54 -8.19
N SER A 100 5.27 1.16 -8.61
CA SER A 100 5.10 2.61 -8.73
C SER A 100 3.87 3.07 -7.96
N GLY A 101 3.91 4.25 -7.37
CA GLY A 101 2.74 4.93 -6.84
C GLY A 101 2.85 5.40 -5.39
N ALA A 102 1.99 6.33 -4.97
CA ALA A 102 0.65 6.51 -5.52
C ALA A 102 0.60 7.34 -6.82
N VAL A 103 0.16 6.72 -7.92
CA VAL A 103 -0.10 7.38 -9.22
C VAL A 103 -1.61 7.48 -9.46
N ASP A 104 -2.06 8.50 -10.19
CA ASP A 104 -3.45 8.60 -10.60
C ASP A 104 -3.81 7.51 -11.61
N GLU A 105 -4.87 6.74 -11.34
CA GLU A 105 -5.49 5.83 -12.30
C GLU A 105 -6.05 6.64 -13.48
N ALA A 106 -5.70 6.22 -14.70
CA ALA A 106 -6.15 6.81 -15.97
C ALA A 106 -7.59 6.42 -16.32
#